data_AF-A0A3M2X3F9-F1
#
_entry.id   AF-A0A3M2X3F9-F1
#
_cell.length_a   1.000
_cell.length_b   1.000
_cell.length_c   1.000
_cell.angle_alpha   90.00
_cell.angle_beta   90.00
_cell.angle_gamma   90.00
#
_symmetry.space_group_name_H-M   'P 1'
#
loop_
_entity.id
_entity.type
_entity.pdbx_description
1 polymer ?
#
loop_
_entity_poly.entity_id
_entity_poly.type
_entity_poly.pdbx_seq_one_letter_code
_entity_poly.pdbx_strand_id
1 'polypeptide(L)'
;MGIPHNPALGYRPEIDGLRALAVGPVILFHAGLPLFSGGFVGVDIFFVISGYLITSIILAEKINGTFSLINFYERRARRILPALFVVMLVCLPVAWLKLDPPDLKYFAKSLVAVPMFSSNVLFWLESGYFDATAELKPLLHTWTLAVEEQYYLFFPLLLMLGWRMGRPRLVILLTLIALVSLALSQLGARNDASSTFY
;
A
#
# COMPACT_ATOMS: atom_id res chain seq x y z
N MET A 1 11.12 -5.26 -21.82
CA MET A 1 10.58 -3.88 -21.89
C MET A 1 10.95 -3.20 -20.57
N GLY A 2 12.01 -2.38 -20.58
CA GLY A 2 12.63 -1.88 -19.34
C GLY A 2 11.67 -0.96 -18.56
N ILE A 3 11.64 -1.12 -17.24
CA ILE A 3 10.96 -0.18 -16.35
C ILE A 3 11.52 1.21 -16.63
N PRO A 4 10.69 2.23 -16.95
CA PRO A 4 11.21 3.57 -17.19
C PRO A 4 11.92 4.07 -15.94
N HIS A 5 13.25 4.14 -16.02
CA HIS A 5 14.10 4.63 -14.97
C HIS A 5 13.91 6.14 -14.84
N ASN A 6 13.76 6.63 -13.61
CA ASN A 6 13.81 8.05 -13.36
C ASN A 6 15.27 8.51 -13.49
N PRO A 7 15.62 9.34 -14.48
CA PRO A 7 16.99 9.82 -14.67
C PRO A 7 17.51 10.65 -13.49
N ALA A 8 16.63 11.13 -12.60
CA ALA A 8 17.02 12.01 -11.50
C ALA A 8 17.69 11.29 -10.31
N LEU A 9 17.55 9.97 -10.16
CA LEU A 9 18.12 9.20 -9.04
C LEU A 9 18.89 7.93 -9.44
N GLY A 10 18.85 7.55 -10.72
CA GLY A 10 19.37 6.26 -11.18
C GLY A 10 18.55 5.08 -10.64
N TYR A 11 18.67 3.92 -11.27
CA TYR A 11 18.10 2.68 -10.72
C TYR A 11 18.89 2.25 -9.49
N ARG A 12 18.18 1.99 -8.38
CA ARG A 12 18.79 1.58 -7.10
C ARG A 12 18.35 0.15 -6.74
N PRO A 13 19.01 -0.89 -7.29
CA PRO A 13 18.65 -2.28 -7.06
C PRO A 13 18.66 -2.66 -5.57
N GLU A 14 19.50 -2.01 -4.77
CA GLU A 14 19.60 -2.22 -3.33
C GLU A 14 18.29 -1.89 -2.60
N ILE A 15 17.55 -0.87 -3.04
CA ILE A 15 16.27 -0.48 -2.43
C ILE A 15 15.19 -1.51 -2.76
N ASP A 16 15.13 -1.98 -4.01
CA ASP A 16 14.19 -3.02 -4.40
C ASP A 16 14.49 -4.36 -3.69
N GLY A 17 15.78 -4.67 -3.47
CA GLY A 17 16.20 -5.80 -2.64
C GLY A 17 15.72 -5.70 -1.18
N LEU A 18 15.84 -4.51 -0.57
CA LEU A 18 15.32 -4.27 0.79
C LEU A 18 13.79 -4.42 0.87
N ARG A 19 13.06 -3.98 -0.15
CA ARG A 19 11.60 -4.18 -0.24
C ARG A 19 11.26 -5.67 -0.35
N ALA A 20 11.99 -6.42 -1.16
CA ALA A 20 11.81 -7.87 -1.27
C ALA A 20 12.07 -8.56 0.07
N LEU A 21 13.13 -8.15 0.79
CA LEU A 21 13.44 -8.68 2.12
C LEU A 21 12.35 -8.34 3.15
N ALA A 22 11.76 -7.14 3.09
CA ALA A 22 10.66 -6.74 3.96
C ALA A 22 9.40 -7.59 3.77
N VAL A 23 9.14 -8.08 2.55
CA VAL A 23 8.00 -8.96 2.26
C VAL A 23 8.21 -10.40 2.76
N GLY A 24 9.46 -10.85 2.89
CA GLY A 24 9.80 -12.22 3.33
C GLY A 24 9.12 -12.63 4.64
N PRO A 25 9.30 -11.89 5.76
CA PRO A 25 8.62 -12.17 7.02
C PRO A 25 7.09 -12.21 6.91
N VAL A 26 6.49 -11.38 6.04
CA VAL A 26 5.03 -11.36 5.81
C VAL A 26 4.59 -12.69 5.21
N ILE A 27 5.32 -13.20 4.20
CA ILE A 27 5.01 -14.49 3.57
C ILE A 27 5.18 -15.63 4.56
N LEU A 28 6.28 -15.64 5.33
CA LEU A 28 6.57 -16.71 6.29
C LEU A 28 5.56 -16.75 7.45
N PHE A 29 5.07 -15.59 7.87
CA PHE A 29 3.96 -15.49 8.82
C PHE A 29 2.70 -16.18 8.30
N HIS A 30 2.28 -15.86 7.07
CA HIS A 30 1.09 -16.48 6.45
C HIS A 30 1.29 -17.97 6.11
N ALA A 31 2.55 -18.41 5.95
CA ALA A 31 2.89 -19.82 5.81
C ALA A 31 2.85 -20.61 7.13
N GLY A 32 2.53 -19.97 8.26
CA GLY A 32 2.37 -20.62 9.56
C GLY A 32 3.68 -20.93 10.29
N LEU A 33 4.80 -20.29 9.92
CA LEU A 33 6.08 -20.51 10.59
C LEU A 33 6.14 -19.80 11.96
N PRO A 34 6.32 -20.53 13.08
CA PRO A 34 6.23 -19.94 14.43
C PRO A 34 7.23 -18.82 14.71
N LEU A 35 8.42 -18.86 14.07
CA LEU A 35 9.46 -17.83 14.23
C LEU A 35 9.06 -16.45 13.65
N PHE A 36 7.99 -16.37 12.85
CA PHE A 36 7.61 -15.17 12.11
C PHE A 36 6.28 -14.58 12.57
N SER A 37 5.87 -14.80 13.83
CA SER A 37 4.64 -14.22 14.41
C SER A 37 4.54 -12.69 14.32
N GLY A 38 5.67 -12.00 14.16
CA GLY A 38 5.77 -10.55 13.93
C GLY A 38 5.78 -10.13 12.44
N GLY A 39 5.31 -10.96 11.51
CA GLY A 39 5.40 -10.70 10.07
C GLY A 39 4.85 -9.34 9.60
N PHE A 40 3.88 -8.78 10.33
CA PHE A 40 3.31 -7.45 10.06
C PHE A 40 4.36 -6.32 10.08
N VAL A 41 5.45 -6.45 10.85
CA VAL A 41 6.57 -5.48 10.85
C VAL A 41 7.19 -5.34 9.46
N GLY A 42 7.17 -6.42 8.67
CA GLY A 42 7.62 -6.38 7.28
C GLY A 42 6.81 -5.42 6.41
N VAL A 43 5.51 -5.30 6.67
CA VAL A 43 4.62 -4.34 5.98
C VAL A 43 5.02 -2.90 6.32
N ASP A 44 5.27 -2.61 7.59
CA ASP A 44 5.71 -1.27 8.05
C ASP A 44 7.03 -0.86 7.40
N ILE A 45 8.01 -1.76 7.40
CA ILE A 45 9.31 -1.53 6.76
C ILE A 45 9.13 -1.27 5.26
N PHE A 46 8.29 -2.06 4.59
CA PHE A 46 8.00 -1.88 3.17
C PHE A 46 7.41 -0.48 2.89
N PHE A 47 6.45 -0.02 3.70
CA PHE A 47 5.87 1.32 3.55
C PHE A 47 6.87 2.44 3.80
N VAL A 48 7.76 2.32 4.79
CA VAL A 48 8.81 3.32 5.03
C VAL A 48 9.75 3.43 3.83
N ILE A 49 10.18 2.30 3.26
CA ILE A 49 11.05 2.28 2.08
C ILE A 49 10.33 2.87 0.86
N SER A 50 9.07 2.49 0.64
CA SER A 50 8.21 3.05 -0.42
C SER A 50 8.04 4.57 -0.29
N GLY A 51 7.82 5.06 0.93
CA GLY A 51 7.71 6.48 1.25
C GLY A 51 9.00 7.24 0.95
N TYR A 52 10.15 6.72 1.39
CA TYR A 52 11.47 7.28 1.09
C TYR A 52 11.74 7.35 -0.42
N LEU A 53 11.50 6.26 -1.14
CA LEU A 53 11.76 6.18 -2.57
C LEU A 53 10.93 7.21 -3.35
N ILE A 54 9.64 7.30 -3.03
CA ILE A 54 8.74 8.21 -3.75
C ILE A 54 8.98 9.66 -3.41
N THR A 55 9.24 9.98 -2.15
CA THR A 55 9.68 11.32 -1.74
C THR A 55 10.92 11.72 -2.52
N SER A 56 11.93 10.84 -2.57
CA SER A 56 13.20 11.09 -3.25
C SER A 56 12.98 11.34 -4.75
N ILE A 57 12.17 10.51 -5.42
CA ILE A 57 11.80 10.65 -6.84
C ILE A 57 11.13 12.00 -7.12
N ILE A 58 10.11 12.34 -6.32
CA ILE A 58 9.34 13.59 -6.49
C ILE A 58 10.27 14.79 -6.29
N LEU A 59 11.07 14.79 -5.22
CA LEU A 59 11.98 15.89 -4.92
C LEU A 59 13.06 16.06 -6.00
N ALA A 60 13.65 14.97 -6.46
CA ALA A 60 14.68 15.01 -7.49
C ALA A 60 14.11 15.54 -8.83
N GLU A 61 12.95 15.04 -9.27
CA GLU A 61 12.26 15.56 -10.46
C GLU A 61 11.83 17.03 -10.27
N LYS A 62 11.43 17.42 -9.06
CA LYS A 62 11.01 18.79 -8.76
C LYS A 62 12.18 19.78 -8.79
N ILE A 63 13.32 19.40 -8.22
CA ILE A 63 14.57 20.18 -8.25
C ILE A 63 15.05 20.34 -9.69
N ASN A 64 14.95 19.28 -10.50
CA ASN A 64 15.34 19.29 -11.91
C ASN A 64 14.31 19.95 -12.84
N GLY A 65 13.16 20.39 -12.32
CA GLY A 65 12.11 21.04 -13.10
C GLY A 65 11.32 20.10 -14.02
N THR A 66 11.48 18.78 -13.90
CA THR A 66 10.89 17.77 -14.78
C THR A 66 9.67 17.08 -14.19
N PHE A 67 9.30 17.37 -12.94
CA PHE A 67 8.18 16.71 -12.26
C PHE A 67 6.83 17.00 -12.93
N SER A 68 6.15 15.92 -13.33
CA SER A 68 4.77 15.95 -13.82
C SER A 68 3.93 14.95 -13.03
N LEU A 69 2.85 15.46 -12.43
CA LEU A 69 1.93 14.66 -11.63
C LEU A 69 1.22 13.59 -12.48
N ILE A 70 0.86 13.95 -13.72
CA ILE A 70 0.24 13.02 -14.67
C ILE A 70 1.20 11.89 -15.00
N ASN A 71 2.46 12.22 -15.34
CA ASN A 71 3.47 11.21 -15.68
C ASN A 71 3.79 10.32 -14.47
N PHE A 72 3.75 10.87 -13.26
CA PHE A 72 3.94 10.12 -12.03
C PHE A 72 2.85 9.03 -11.87
N TYR A 73 1.57 9.40 -11.96
CA TYR A 73 0.47 8.44 -11.84
C TYR A 73 0.43 7.44 -12.99
N GLU A 74 0.71 7.89 -14.22
CA GLU A 74 0.75 7.04 -15.40
C GLU A 74 1.81 5.92 -15.29
N ARG A 75 3.01 6.24 -14.80
CA ARG A 75 4.06 5.23 -14.55
C ARG A 75 3.63 4.20 -13.52
N ARG A 76 2.91 4.62 -12.48
CA ARG A 76 2.39 3.71 -11.43
C ARG A 76 1.29 2.81 -11.95
N ALA A 77 0.32 3.38 -12.67
CA ALA A 77 -0.76 2.64 -13.29
C ALA A 77 -0.22 1.53 -14.21
N ARG A 78 0.76 1.85 -15.08
CA ARG A 78 1.40 0.85 -15.95
C ARG A 78 2.19 -0.23 -15.21
N ARG A 79 2.69 0.05 -14.01
CA ARG A 79 3.43 -0.91 -13.19
C ARG A 79 2.49 -1.86 -12.43
N ILE A 80 1.36 -1.36 -11.95
CA ILE A 80 0.54 -2.04 -10.93
C ILE A 80 -0.71 -2.66 -11.52
N LEU A 81 -1.45 -1.92 -12.36
CA LEU A 81 -2.72 -2.40 -12.90
C LEU A 81 -2.60 -3.72 -13.69
N PRO A 82 -1.56 -3.95 -14.52
CA PRO A 82 -1.46 -5.21 -15.25
C PRO A 82 -1.37 -6.42 -14.32
N ALA A 83 -0.50 -6.36 -13.30
CA ALA A 83 -0.36 -7.43 -12.31
C ALA A 83 -1.65 -7.61 -11.49
N LEU A 84 -2.29 -6.50 -11.09
CA LEU A 84 -3.54 -6.52 -10.34
C LEU A 84 -4.65 -7.24 -11.10
N PHE A 85 -4.85 -6.89 -12.38
CA PHE A 85 -5.88 -7.52 -13.21
C PHE A 85 -5.58 -8.99 -13.51
N VAL A 86 -4.30 -9.37 -13.66
CA VAL A 86 -3.92 -10.78 -13.79
C VAL A 86 -4.31 -11.57 -12.53
N VAL A 87 -4.00 -11.06 -11.35
CA VAL A 87 -4.39 -11.70 -10.07
C VAL A 87 -5.91 -11.82 -9.99
N MET A 88 -6.66 -10.76 -10.26
CA MET A 88 -8.13 -10.79 -10.25
C MET A 88 -8.69 -11.80 -11.24
N LEU A 89 -8.14 -11.86 -12.46
CA LEU A 89 -8.59 -12.80 -13.51
C LEU A 89 -8.32 -14.25 -13.12
N VAL A 90 -7.21 -14.53 -12.45
CA VAL A 90 -6.88 -15.89 -11.95
C VAL A 90 -7.76 -16.26 -10.75
N CYS A 91 -8.00 -15.34 -9.82
CA CYS A 91 -8.82 -15.59 -8.65
C CYS A 91 -10.30 -15.81 -9.01
N LEU A 92 -10.82 -15.16 -10.06
CA LEU A 92 -12.23 -15.21 -10.43
C LEU A 92 -12.78 -16.62 -10.70
N PRO A 93 -12.18 -17.45 -11.58
CA PRO A 93 -12.67 -18.81 -11.81
C PRO A 93 -12.47 -19.71 -10.59
N VAL A 94 -11.39 -19.53 -9.82
CA VAL A 94 -11.13 -20.31 -8.60
C VAL A 94 -12.20 -20.01 -7.55
N ALA A 95 -12.50 -18.73 -7.34
CA ALA A 95 -13.53 -18.27 -6.41
C ALA A 95 -14.91 -18.79 -6.81
N TRP A 96 -15.26 -18.71 -8.11
CA TRP A 96 -16.53 -19.21 -8.62
C TRP A 96 -16.74 -20.71 -8.40
N LEU A 97 -15.67 -21.51 -8.49
CA LEU A 97 -15.74 -22.97 -8.36
C LEU A 97 -15.63 -23.47 -6.91
N LYS A 98 -15.08 -22.66 -5.99
CA LYS A 98 -14.70 -23.10 -4.64
C LYS A 98 -15.43 -22.39 -3.51
N LEU A 99 -15.94 -21.18 -3.72
CA LEU A 99 -16.57 -20.40 -2.66
C LEU A 99 -18.07 -20.67 -2.58
N ASP A 100 -18.57 -20.75 -1.34
CA ASP A 100 -20.00 -20.79 -1.06
C ASP A 100 -20.65 -19.42 -1.34
N PRO A 101 -21.99 -19.36 -1.48
CA PRO A 101 -22.69 -18.12 -1.86
C PRO A 101 -22.37 -16.87 -1.01
N PRO A 102 -22.21 -16.96 0.33
CA PRO A 102 -21.81 -15.81 1.15
C PRO A 102 -20.41 -15.29 0.81
N ASP A 103 -19.44 -16.20 0.66
CA ASP A 103 -18.04 -15.85 0.36
C ASP A 103 -17.88 -15.33 -1.07
N LEU A 104 -18.66 -15.88 -2.01
CA LEU A 104 -18.69 -15.39 -3.39
C LEU A 104 -19.24 -13.95 -3.44
N LYS A 105 -20.22 -13.60 -2.60
CA LYS A 105 -20.71 -12.22 -2.46
C LYS A 105 -19.63 -11.29 -1.92
N TYR A 106 -18.86 -11.74 -0.92
CA TYR A 106 -17.72 -10.98 -0.41
C TYR A 106 -16.63 -10.79 -1.48
N PHE A 107 -16.31 -11.84 -2.23
CA PHE A 107 -15.37 -11.78 -3.35
C PHE A 107 -15.84 -10.80 -4.43
N ALA A 108 -17.14 -10.80 -4.77
CA ALA A 108 -17.71 -9.85 -5.73
C ALA A 108 -17.58 -8.39 -5.28
N LYS A 109 -17.80 -8.09 -3.98
CA LYS A 109 -17.52 -6.75 -3.42
C LYS A 109 -16.03 -6.39 -3.58
N SER A 110 -15.15 -7.36 -3.33
CA SER A 110 -13.70 -7.19 -3.45
C SER A 110 -13.28 -6.88 -4.89
N LEU A 111 -13.91 -7.50 -5.90
CA LEU A 111 -13.65 -7.21 -7.32
C LEU A 111 -13.91 -5.74 -7.70
N VAL A 112 -14.75 -5.03 -6.95
CA VAL A 112 -15.00 -3.58 -7.13
C VAL A 112 -14.04 -2.75 -6.29
N ALA A 113 -13.83 -3.11 -5.03
CA ALA A 113 -13.03 -2.33 -4.10
C ALA A 113 -11.52 -2.32 -4.45
N VAL A 114 -11.00 -3.43 -4.98
CA VAL A 114 -9.59 -3.60 -5.34
C VAL A 114 -9.12 -2.63 -6.44
N PRO A 115 -9.75 -2.55 -7.63
CA PRO A 115 -9.33 -1.59 -8.67
C PRO A 115 -9.58 -0.13 -8.27
N MET A 116 -10.48 0.12 -7.33
CA MET A 116 -10.71 1.44 -6.74
C MET A 116 -9.73 1.77 -5.60
N PHE A 117 -8.78 0.88 -5.29
CA PHE A 117 -7.84 1.02 -4.17
C PHE A 117 -8.53 1.37 -2.84
N SER A 118 -9.64 0.69 -2.56
CA SER A 118 -10.48 0.87 -1.36
C SER A 118 -10.73 -0.45 -0.61
N SER A 119 -9.98 -1.50 -0.94
CA SER A 119 -10.15 -2.82 -0.34
C SER A 119 -9.82 -2.84 1.16
N ASN A 120 -8.91 -2.00 1.65
CA ASN A 120 -8.64 -1.87 3.08
C ASN A 120 -9.89 -1.42 3.86
N VAL A 121 -10.64 -0.45 3.33
CA VAL A 121 -11.89 0.01 3.94
C VAL A 121 -12.96 -1.07 3.89
N LEU A 122 -13.12 -1.75 2.76
CA LEU A 122 -14.07 -2.87 2.65
C LEU A 122 -13.75 -3.97 3.69
N PHE A 123 -12.49 -4.37 3.79
CA PHE A 123 -12.09 -5.47 4.66
C PHE A 123 -12.17 -5.09 6.14
N TRP A 124 -11.93 -3.83 6.47
CA TRP A 124 -12.19 -3.29 7.80
C TRP A 124 -13.69 -3.36 8.14
N LEU A 125 -14.57 -2.87 7.26
CA LEU A 125 -16.02 -2.85 7.50
C LEU A 125 -16.65 -4.24 7.61
N GLU A 126 -16.06 -5.23 6.95
CA GLU A 126 -16.52 -6.62 6.97
C GLU A 126 -15.76 -7.49 8.00
N SER A 127 -14.86 -6.90 8.79
CA SER A 127 -14.17 -7.59 9.89
C SER A 127 -15.10 -7.75 11.11
N GLY A 128 -15.03 -8.87 11.82
CA GLY A 128 -15.85 -9.09 13.03
C GLY A 128 -16.14 -10.56 13.34
N TYR A 129 -17.19 -10.77 14.16
CA TYR A 129 -17.56 -12.09 14.70
C TYR A 129 -17.92 -13.13 13.64
N PHE A 130 -18.46 -12.69 12.49
CA PHE A 130 -18.81 -13.55 11.36
C PHE A 130 -17.80 -13.47 10.23
N ASP A 131 -16.57 -13.05 10.52
CA ASP A 131 -15.57 -12.89 9.48
C ASP A 131 -15.12 -14.25 8.91
N ALA A 132 -15.04 -14.34 7.59
CA ALA A 132 -14.51 -15.52 6.92
C ALA A 132 -13.01 -15.65 7.20
N THR A 133 -12.51 -16.89 7.28
CA THR A 133 -11.08 -17.13 7.46
C THR A 133 -10.29 -16.50 6.31
N ALA A 134 -9.06 -16.05 6.60
CA ALA A 134 -8.20 -15.40 5.60
C ALA A 134 -8.01 -16.25 4.32
N GLU A 135 -8.03 -17.57 4.46
CA GLU A 135 -7.91 -18.55 3.37
C GLU A 135 -9.07 -18.47 2.36
N LEU A 136 -10.26 -18.05 2.80
CA LEU A 136 -11.45 -17.90 1.96
C LEU A 136 -11.57 -16.52 1.30
N LYS A 137 -10.56 -15.66 1.48
CA LYS A 137 -10.52 -14.30 0.93
C LYS A 137 -9.36 -14.15 -0.07
N PRO A 138 -9.50 -14.61 -1.33
CA PRO A 138 -8.41 -14.63 -2.31
C PRO A 138 -7.73 -13.27 -2.55
N LEU A 139 -8.46 -12.17 -2.36
CA LEU A 139 -7.97 -10.81 -2.58
C LEU A 139 -7.62 -10.08 -1.28
N LEU A 140 -7.57 -10.77 -0.14
CA LEU A 140 -7.33 -10.14 1.17
C LEU A 140 -6.05 -9.31 1.19
N HIS A 141 -4.94 -9.84 0.66
CA HIS A 141 -3.64 -9.16 0.69
C HIS A 141 -3.58 -7.86 -0.12
N THR A 142 -4.61 -7.53 -0.90
CA THR A 142 -4.69 -6.26 -1.64
C THR A 142 -4.94 -5.05 -0.75
N TRP A 143 -5.26 -5.23 0.53
CA TRP A 143 -5.47 -4.10 1.45
C TRP A 143 -4.22 -3.23 1.58
N THR A 144 -3.04 -3.84 1.69
CA THR A 144 -1.77 -3.11 1.77
C THR A 144 -1.51 -2.32 0.49
N LEU A 145 -1.83 -2.90 -0.66
CA LEU A 145 -1.74 -2.23 -1.96
C LEU A 145 -2.70 -1.02 -2.03
N ALA A 146 -3.93 -1.16 -1.54
CA ALA A 146 -4.87 -0.05 -1.48
C ALA A 146 -4.33 1.11 -0.65
N VAL A 147 -3.79 0.83 0.54
CA VAL A 147 -3.15 1.84 1.40
C VAL A 147 -1.94 2.47 0.71
N GLU A 148 -1.11 1.66 0.04
CA GLU A 148 0.05 2.16 -0.71
C GLU A 148 -0.37 3.14 -1.81
N GLU A 149 -1.39 2.80 -2.60
CA GLU A 149 -1.87 3.65 -3.69
C GLU A 149 -2.62 4.89 -3.19
N GLN A 150 -3.35 4.81 -2.08
CA GLN A 150 -3.91 5.98 -1.39
C GLN A 150 -2.79 6.94 -0.98
N TYR A 151 -1.72 6.43 -0.36
CA TYR A 151 -0.55 7.23 -0.03
C TYR A 151 0.05 7.87 -1.28
N TYR A 152 0.21 7.11 -2.37
CA TYR A 152 0.74 7.66 -3.62
C TYR A 152 -0.18 8.65 -4.31
N LEU A 153 -1.48 8.59 -4.09
CA LEU A 153 -2.42 9.58 -4.59
C LEU A 153 -2.25 10.91 -3.84
N PHE A 154 -2.27 10.87 -2.50
CA PHE A 154 -2.33 12.08 -1.68
C PHE A 154 -0.96 12.71 -1.38
N PHE A 155 0.08 11.91 -1.18
CA PHE A 155 1.38 12.40 -0.74
C PHE A 155 2.09 13.31 -1.76
N PRO A 156 2.09 13.05 -3.09
CA PRO A 156 2.64 13.98 -4.06
C PRO A 156 1.91 15.32 -4.06
N LEU A 157 0.58 15.31 -3.90
CA LEU A 157 -0.22 16.54 -3.80
C LEU A 157 0.17 17.34 -2.56
N LEU A 158 0.29 16.69 -1.40
CA LEU A 158 0.77 17.30 -0.17
C LEU A 158 2.14 17.95 -0.36
N LEU A 159 3.10 17.22 -0.97
CA LEU A 159 4.43 17.76 -1.26
C LEU A 159 4.37 18.96 -2.20
N MET A 160 3.57 18.91 -3.27
CA MET A 160 3.45 20.02 -4.22
C MET A 160 2.84 21.28 -3.59
N LEU A 161 1.83 21.12 -2.74
CA LEU A 161 1.20 22.23 -2.02
C LEU A 161 2.16 22.82 -0.99
N GLY A 162 2.78 21.96 -0.17
CA GLY A 162 3.73 22.37 0.86
C GLY A 162 5.03 22.95 0.30
N TRP A 163 5.45 22.57 -0.91
CA TRP A 163 6.64 23.11 -1.56
C TRP A 163 6.59 24.63 -1.73
N ARG A 164 5.40 25.20 -1.97
CA ARG A 164 5.21 26.65 -2.09
C ARG A 164 5.44 27.41 -0.79
N MET A 165 5.39 26.73 0.36
CA MET A 165 5.58 27.30 1.69
C MET A 165 7.05 27.44 2.07
N GLY A 166 7.96 26.86 1.28
CA GLY A 166 9.38 26.77 1.58
C GLY A 166 9.75 25.57 2.46
N ARG A 167 11.00 25.12 2.33
CA ARG A 167 11.53 23.92 3.01
C ARG A 167 11.27 23.85 4.52
N PRO A 168 11.53 24.89 5.34
CA PRO A 168 11.37 24.77 6.80
C PRO A 168 9.90 24.54 7.19
N ARG A 169 8.95 25.21 6.53
CA ARG A 169 7.51 25.04 6.81
C ARG A 169 7.01 23.67 6.37
N LEU A 170 7.49 23.16 5.24
CA LEU A 170 7.18 21.80 4.79
C LEU A 170 7.67 20.76 5.80
N VAL A 171 8.89 20.89 6.32
CA VAL A 171 9.43 19.98 7.35
C VAL A 171 8.56 20.03 8.61
N ILE A 172 8.24 21.23 9.11
CA ILE A 172 7.36 21.38 10.28
C ILE A 172 6.01 20.71 10.04
N LEU A 173 5.38 20.93 8.88
CA LEU A 173 4.11 20.32 8.52
C LEU A 173 4.19 18.79 8.54
N LEU A 174 5.22 18.20 7.91
CA LEU A 174 5.40 16.75 7.88
C LEU A 174 5.68 16.18 9.27
N THR A 175 6.47 16.89 10.10
CA THR A 175 6.71 16.48 11.49
C THR A 175 5.43 16.52 12.32
N LEU A 176 4.61 17.56 12.17
CA LEU A 176 3.31 17.64 12.86
C LEU A 176 2.37 16.51 12.42
N ILE A 177 2.27 16.24 11.12
CA ILE A 177 1.49 15.11 10.59
C ILE A 177 1.99 13.79 11.19
N ALA A 178 3.32 13.57 11.25
CA ALA A 178 3.90 12.36 11.82
C ALA A 178 3.60 12.22 13.32
N LEU A 179 3.71 13.30 14.10
CA LEU A 179 3.41 13.28 15.53
C LEU A 179 1.92 13.05 15.80
N VAL A 180 1.04 13.69 15.03
CA VAL A 180 -0.41 13.48 15.14
C VAL A 180 -0.77 12.04 14.75
N SER A 181 -0.21 11.52 13.66
CA SER A 181 -0.40 10.14 13.23
C SER A 181 0.06 9.14 14.31
N LEU A 182 1.25 9.36 14.89
CA LEU A 182 1.76 8.53 15.98
C LEU A 182 0.87 8.58 17.22
N ALA A 183 0.40 9.77 17.61
CA ALA A 183 -0.51 9.92 18.75
C ALA A 183 -1.84 9.20 18.50
N LEU A 184 -2.43 9.36 17.32
CA LEU A 184 -3.66 8.66 16.93
C LEU A 184 -3.46 7.14 16.89
N SER A 185 -2.35 6.66 16.34
CA SER A 185 -2.01 5.23 16.34
C SER A 185 -1.89 4.66 17.76
N GLN A 186 -1.21 5.37 18.67
CA GLN A 186 -1.07 4.96 20.07
C GLN A 186 -2.40 4.97 20.83
N LEU A 187 -3.29 5.92 20.54
CA LEU A 187 -4.62 5.98 21.14
C LEU A 187 -5.55 4.91 20.57
N GLY A 188 -5.51 4.71 19.25
CA GLY A 188 -6.28 3.69 18.54
C GLY A 188 -5.92 2.29 18.99
N ALA A 189 -4.63 1.97 19.08
CA ALA A 189 -4.15 0.65 19.51
C ALA A 189 -4.65 0.23 20.90
N ARG A 190 -5.02 1.20 21.76
CA ARG A 190 -5.57 0.94 23.10
C ARG A 190 -7.08 0.70 23.10
N ASN A 191 -7.80 1.27 22.14
CA ASN A 191 -9.26 1.29 22.12
C ASN A 191 -9.86 0.30 21.12
N ASP A 192 -9.24 0.19 19.94
CA ASP A 192 -9.68 -0.68 18.84
C ASP A 192 -8.50 -1.04 17.94
N ALA A 193 -7.95 -2.23 18.16
CA ALA A 193 -6.79 -2.72 17.43
C ALA A 193 -7.09 -3.02 15.95
N SER A 194 -8.34 -3.32 15.57
CA SER A 194 -8.65 -3.67 14.19
C SER A 194 -8.69 -2.44 13.28
N SER A 195 -9.33 -1.35 13.73
CA SER A 195 -9.37 -0.09 12.99
C SER A 195 -8.01 0.60 12.89
N THR A 196 -7.11 0.33 13.84
CA THR A 196 -5.74 0.85 13.79
C THR A 196 -4.85 0.08 12.81
N PHE A 197 -5.25 -1.14 12.42
CA PHE A 197 -4.47 -2.02 11.55
C PHE A 197 -4.76 -1.82 10.05
N TYR A 198 -6.00 -1.48 9.67
CA TYR A 198 -6.47 -1.31 8.29
C TYR A 198 -6.39 0.13 7.76
#